data_AF-A0A2M8QRW2-F1
#
_entry.id   AF-A0A2M8QRW2-F1
#
_cell.length_a   1.000
_cell.length_b   1.000
_cell.length_c   1.000
_cell.angle_alpha   90.00
_cell.angle_beta   90.00
_cell.angle_gamma   90.00
#
_symmetry.space_group_name_H-M   'P 1'
#
loop_
_entity.id
_entity.type
_entity.pdbx_description
1 polymer ?
#
loop_
_entity_poly.entity_id
_entity_poly.type
_entity_poly.pdbx_seq_one_letter_code
_entity_poly.pdbx_strand_id
1 'polypeptide(L)'
;MSTKVYSAAGERLSRIDMSDHLACIDETATERGKIDAAIERGMADIGELGRRINEARFGPHVDADKAADALLSGGDVTVEVDTIERLELERAANTAGMKRLREREAVAGQEEAAAKNAACSAVAACVADLPPVLMQEAEAAAGQLAAVFAAAVALAEGAASPAARGVADKLREVVAKCSTSGLIRHSQLAVPDATLAVLEAGRRPIEQLGRRWPVAVSVPGPAINPALVAMGEENRLLRDKIASLQAA
;
A
#
# COMPACT_ATOMS: atom_id res chain seq x y z
N MET A 1 -19.95 -23.37 -10.17
CA MET A 1 -18.60 -23.35 -10.79
C MET A 1 -17.55 -22.85 -9.80
N SER A 2 -17.83 -21.77 -9.05
CA SER A 2 -16.84 -21.20 -8.12
C SER A 2 -16.40 -22.12 -7.00
N THR A 3 -17.28 -22.96 -6.42
CA THR A 3 -16.91 -23.93 -5.37
C THR A 3 -15.77 -24.87 -5.76
N LYS A 4 -15.70 -25.29 -7.04
CA LYS A 4 -14.60 -26.14 -7.54
C LYS A 4 -13.28 -25.36 -7.65
N VAL A 5 -13.33 -24.10 -8.06
CA VAL A 5 -12.14 -23.23 -8.18
C VAL A 5 -11.59 -22.89 -6.80
N TYR A 6 -12.46 -22.57 -5.83
CA TYR A 6 -12.05 -22.35 -4.43
C TYR A 6 -11.41 -23.60 -3.81
N SER A 7 -11.98 -24.79 -4.04
CA SER A 7 -11.40 -26.05 -3.56
C SER A 7 -10.03 -26.31 -4.17
N ALA A 8 -9.87 -26.10 -5.48
CA ALA A 8 -8.59 -26.29 -6.17
C ALA A 8 -7.52 -25.29 -5.69
N ALA A 9 -7.89 -24.02 -5.48
CA ALA A 9 -6.99 -23.02 -4.90
C ALA A 9 -6.58 -23.39 -3.47
N GLY A 10 -7.51 -23.88 -2.65
CA GLY A 10 -7.23 -24.38 -1.31
C GLY A 10 -6.29 -25.59 -1.29
N GLU A 11 -6.48 -26.54 -2.20
CA GLU A 11 -5.55 -27.66 -2.38
C GLU A 11 -4.15 -27.20 -2.78
N ARG A 12 -4.04 -26.25 -3.72
CA ARG A 12 -2.73 -25.69 -4.13
C ARG A 12 -2.03 -25.02 -2.96
N LEU A 13 -2.73 -24.15 -2.23
CA LEU A 13 -2.20 -23.50 -1.02
C LEU A 13 -1.73 -24.50 0.03
N SER A 14 -2.49 -25.58 0.25
CA SER A 14 -2.13 -26.60 1.25
C SER A 14 -0.87 -27.41 0.92
N ARG A 15 -0.45 -27.40 -0.35
CA ARG A 15 0.73 -28.11 -0.84
C ARG A 15 1.95 -27.22 -1.03
N ILE A 16 1.83 -25.90 -0.81
CA ILE A 16 2.99 -25.01 -0.88
C ILE A 16 3.94 -25.36 0.26
N ASP A 17 5.17 -25.70 -0.09
CA ASP A 17 6.27 -25.77 0.84
C ASP A 17 7.03 -24.42 0.84
N MET A 18 7.16 -23.83 2.01
CA MET A 18 7.86 -22.55 2.23
C MET A 18 9.14 -22.72 3.03
N SER A 19 9.52 -23.96 3.36
CA SER A 19 10.62 -24.27 4.26
C SER A 19 11.93 -23.63 3.79
N ASP A 20 12.24 -23.73 2.50
CA ASP A 20 13.46 -23.15 1.92
C ASP A 20 13.47 -21.62 1.98
N HIS A 21 12.33 -20.97 1.74
CA HIS A 21 12.22 -19.51 1.83
C HIS A 21 12.34 -19.02 3.28
N LEU A 22 11.71 -19.73 4.22
CA LEU A 22 11.80 -19.41 5.65
C LEU A 22 13.22 -19.63 6.18
N ALA A 23 13.87 -20.73 5.80
CA ALA A 23 15.26 -21.00 6.15
C ALA A 23 16.19 -19.88 5.63
N CYS A 24 16.03 -19.45 4.38
CA CYS A 24 16.81 -18.34 3.82
C CYS A 24 16.56 -17.01 4.57
N ILE A 25 15.31 -16.70 4.94
CA ILE A 25 14.97 -15.51 5.72
C ILE A 25 15.62 -15.57 7.12
N ASP A 26 15.57 -16.72 7.78
CA ASP A 26 16.15 -16.89 9.12
C ASP A 26 17.69 -16.85 9.10
N GLU A 27 18.31 -17.45 8.08
CA GLU A 27 19.76 -17.40 7.87
C GLU A 27 20.25 -15.97 7.62
N THR A 28 19.58 -15.25 6.72
CA THR A 28 19.91 -13.84 6.41
C THR A 28 19.67 -12.92 7.62
N ALA A 29 18.59 -13.12 8.37
CA ALA A 29 18.35 -12.39 9.62
C ALA A 29 19.44 -12.67 10.68
N THR A 30 19.88 -13.92 10.80
CA THR A 30 20.98 -14.32 11.70
C THR A 30 22.31 -13.70 11.26
N GLU A 31 22.61 -13.68 9.96
CA GLU A 31 23.82 -13.03 9.44
C GLU A 31 23.79 -11.52 9.71
N ARG A 32 22.67 -10.85 9.46
CA ARG A 32 22.51 -9.42 9.75
C ARG A 32 22.73 -9.11 11.23
N GLY A 33 22.18 -9.91 12.13
CA GLY A 33 22.45 -9.77 13.57
C GLY A 33 23.94 -9.91 13.95
N LYS A 34 24.68 -10.81 13.28
CA LYS A 34 26.14 -10.93 13.46
C LYS A 34 26.89 -9.71 12.91
N ILE A 35 26.44 -9.17 11.78
CA ILE A 35 27.01 -7.98 11.16
C ILE A 35 26.79 -6.76 12.05
N ASP A 36 25.58 -6.55 12.57
CA ASP A 36 25.25 -5.45 13.47
C ASP A 36 26.11 -5.50 14.74
N ALA A 37 26.24 -6.68 15.36
CA ALA A 37 27.11 -6.86 16.53
C ALA A 37 28.61 -6.65 16.21
N ALA A 38 29.05 -6.92 14.98
CA ALA A 38 30.41 -6.63 14.54
C ALA A 38 30.61 -5.12 14.29
N ILE A 39 29.58 -4.44 13.77
CA ILE A 39 29.56 -3.00 13.54
C ILE A 39 29.63 -2.25 14.88
N GLU A 40 28.82 -2.64 15.86
CA GLU A 40 28.85 -2.04 17.21
C GLU A 40 30.24 -2.18 17.86
N ARG A 41 30.85 -3.37 17.79
CA ARG A 41 32.22 -3.58 18.27
C ARG A 41 33.24 -2.74 17.52
N GLY A 42 33.17 -2.70 16.18
CA GLY A 42 34.07 -1.89 15.37
C GLY A 42 33.96 -0.39 15.63
N MET A 43 32.76 0.12 15.94
CA MET A 43 32.57 1.51 16.37
C MET A 43 33.22 1.79 17.73
N ALA A 44 33.09 0.87 18.69
CA ALA A 44 33.74 0.99 19.98
C ALA A 44 35.27 0.99 19.84
N ASP A 45 35.81 0.07 19.03
CA ASP A 45 37.26 -0.04 18.77
C ASP A 45 37.81 1.22 18.07
N ILE A 46 37.07 1.78 17.10
CA ILE A 46 37.45 3.04 16.44
C ILE A 46 37.45 4.22 17.43
N GLY A 47 36.48 4.25 18.35
CA GLY A 47 36.42 5.26 19.42
C GLY A 47 37.64 5.18 20.34
N GLU A 48 38.02 3.96 20.73
CA GLU A 48 39.19 3.70 21.57
C GLU A 48 40.50 4.03 20.85
N LEU A 49 40.65 3.64 19.58
CA LEU A 49 41.80 4.04 18.76
C LEU A 49 41.89 5.57 18.64
N GLY A 50 40.76 6.26 18.47
CA GLY A 50 40.69 7.72 18.46
C GLY A 50 41.18 8.33 19.76
N ARG A 51 40.79 7.76 20.91
CA ARG A 51 41.28 8.17 22.24
C ARG A 51 42.79 8.00 22.36
N ARG A 52 43.32 6.82 21.99
CA ARG A 52 44.76 6.51 22.03
C ARG A 52 45.58 7.39 21.10
N ILE A 53 45.08 7.71 19.91
CA ILE A 53 45.72 8.66 18.97
C ILE A 53 45.80 10.06 19.59
N ASN A 54 44.72 10.53 20.23
CA ASN A 54 44.71 11.84 20.88
C ASN A 54 45.68 11.88 22.07
N GLU A 55 45.71 10.84 22.90
CA GLU A 55 46.66 10.71 24.01
C GLU A 55 48.12 10.65 23.51
N ALA A 56 48.40 9.99 22.38
CA ALA A 56 49.72 9.94 21.79
C ALA A 56 50.13 11.27 21.11
N ARG A 57 49.19 12.00 20.50
CA ARG A 57 49.45 13.28 19.81
C ARG A 57 49.61 14.47 20.75
N PHE A 58 48.77 14.53 21.78
CA PHE A 58 48.68 15.69 22.66
C PHE A 58 49.21 15.39 24.08
N GLY A 59 49.76 14.18 24.28
CA GLY A 59 50.12 13.66 25.60
C GLY A 59 48.89 13.34 26.45
N PRO A 60 49.06 12.74 27.65
CA PRO A 60 48.04 12.91 28.68
C PRO A 60 47.76 14.42 28.80
N HIS A 61 46.52 14.86 28.99
CA HIS A 61 46.29 16.22 29.48
C HIS A 61 47.00 16.31 30.83
N VAL A 62 48.23 16.81 30.80
CA VAL A 62 49.07 16.96 31.96
C VAL A 62 48.45 18.09 32.76
N ASP A 63 47.69 17.70 33.78
CA ASP A 63 47.45 18.57 34.90
C ASP A 63 48.81 19.02 35.42
N ALA A 64 49.09 20.33 35.34
CA ALA A 64 50.44 20.88 35.55
C ALA A 64 51.00 20.48 36.93
N ASP A 65 50.12 20.27 37.91
CA ASP A 65 50.45 19.83 39.25
C ASP A 65 50.92 18.36 39.30
N LYS A 66 50.35 17.47 38.49
CA LYS A 66 50.78 16.05 38.42
C LYS A 66 52.11 15.85 37.70
N ALA A 67 52.45 16.71 36.75
CA ALA A 67 53.78 16.68 36.13
C ALA A 67 54.89 17.20 37.07
N ALA A 68 54.58 18.18 37.90
CA ALA A 68 55.52 18.63 38.94
C ALA A 68 55.83 17.50 39.94
N ASP A 69 54.82 16.74 40.35
CA ASP A 69 54.98 15.59 41.26
C ASP A 69 55.75 14.42 40.61
N ALA A 70 55.52 14.14 39.33
CA ALA A 70 56.23 13.09 38.61
C ALA A 70 57.74 13.41 38.45
N LEU A 71 58.08 14.68 38.17
CA LEU A 71 59.48 15.15 38.09
C LEU A 71 60.23 15.03 39.41
N LEU A 72 59.55 15.17 40.55
CA LEU A 72 60.13 14.97 41.88
C LEU A 72 60.39 13.49 42.21
N SER A 73 59.67 12.56 41.57
CA SER A 73 59.70 11.14 41.90
C SER A 73 60.72 10.30 41.11
N GLY A 74 61.39 10.86 40.09
CA GLY A 74 62.54 10.24 39.42
C GLY A 74 62.26 8.90 38.71
N GLY A 75 61.03 8.69 38.23
CA GLY A 75 60.65 7.45 37.55
C GLY A 75 60.93 7.47 36.04
N ASP A 76 61.77 6.56 35.57
CA ASP A 76 61.90 6.26 34.14
C ASP A 76 60.71 5.39 33.71
N VAL A 77 59.90 5.89 32.79
CA VAL A 77 58.72 5.18 32.26
C VAL A 77 59.01 4.75 30.84
N THR A 78 59.32 3.47 30.65
CA THR A 78 59.34 2.83 29.33
C THR A 78 57.91 2.57 28.87
N VAL A 79 57.33 3.53 28.14
CA VAL A 79 56.07 3.34 27.42
C VAL A 79 56.38 2.63 26.10
N GLU A 80 55.78 1.48 25.84
CA GLU A 80 55.67 0.94 24.48
C GLU A 80 54.86 1.96 23.65
N VAL A 81 55.57 2.83 22.92
CA VAL A 81 54.93 3.84 22.07
C VAL A 81 54.45 3.14 20.80
N ASP A 82 53.19 2.70 20.81
CA ASP A 82 52.48 2.50 19.55
C ASP A 82 52.58 3.81 18.77
N THR A 83 53.25 3.78 17.62
CA THR A 83 53.43 4.98 16.81
C THR A 83 52.06 5.47 16.36
N ILE A 84 51.88 6.80 16.33
CA ILE A 84 50.64 7.42 15.81
C ILE A 84 50.29 6.86 14.43
N GLU A 85 51.29 6.64 13.59
CA GLU A 85 51.12 6.02 12.26
C GLU A 85 50.50 4.62 12.34
N ARG A 86 50.91 3.77 13.29
CA ARG A 86 50.33 2.43 13.46
C ARG A 86 48.88 2.52 13.91
N LEU A 87 48.56 3.38 14.87
CA LEU A 87 47.19 3.58 15.35
C LEU A 87 46.27 4.16 14.25
N GLU A 88 46.78 5.07 13.42
CA GLU A 88 46.05 5.59 12.27
C GLU A 88 45.81 4.52 11.20
N LEU A 89 46.79 3.64 10.97
CA LEU A 89 46.66 2.52 10.04
C LEU A 89 45.65 1.48 10.53
N GLU A 90 45.66 1.14 11.83
CA GLU A 90 44.64 0.29 12.47
C GLU A 90 43.24 0.92 12.39
N ARG A 91 43.12 2.22 12.66
CA ARG A 91 41.84 2.94 12.54
C ARG A 91 41.32 2.94 11.10
N ALA A 92 42.20 3.15 10.12
CA ALA A 92 41.84 3.09 8.70
C ALA A 92 41.41 1.68 8.29
N ALA A 93 42.11 0.63 8.75
CA ALA A 93 41.74 -0.76 8.54
C ALA A 93 40.36 -1.10 9.14
N ASN A 94 40.10 -0.67 10.38
CA ASN A 94 38.79 -0.87 11.03
C ASN A 94 37.68 -0.11 10.29
N THR A 95 37.93 1.13 9.86
CA THR A 95 36.96 1.90 9.07
C THR A 95 36.64 1.22 7.73
N ALA A 96 37.66 0.67 7.05
CA ALA A 96 37.47 -0.09 5.82
C ALA A 96 36.71 -1.41 6.06
N GLY A 97 37.01 -2.12 7.15
CA GLY A 97 36.29 -3.32 7.58
C GLY A 97 34.81 -3.04 7.85
N MET A 98 34.50 -1.94 8.54
CA MET A 98 33.14 -1.48 8.79
C MET A 98 32.37 -1.18 7.50
N LYS A 99 33.03 -0.53 6.53
CA LYS A 99 32.42 -0.29 5.22
C LYS A 99 32.05 -1.61 4.52
N ARG A 100 32.95 -2.61 4.53
CA ARG A 100 32.67 -3.94 3.97
C ARG A 100 31.54 -4.66 4.71
N LEU A 101 31.45 -4.53 6.03
CA LEU A 101 30.35 -5.07 6.82
C LEU A 101 29.01 -4.46 6.41
N ARG A 102 28.96 -3.13 6.21
CA ARG A 102 27.76 -2.44 5.69
C ARG A 102 27.38 -2.87 4.28
N GLU A 103 28.35 -3.09 3.40
CA GLU A 103 28.11 -3.63 2.06
C GLU A 103 27.50 -5.04 2.13
N ARG A 104 28.01 -5.91 3.03
CA ARG A 104 27.46 -7.24 3.27
C ARG A 104 26.05 -7.20 3.88
N GLU A 105 25.79 -6.28 4.80
CA GLU A 105 24.45 -6.06 5.37
C GLU A 105 23.42 -5.75 4.27
N ALA A 106 23.81 -4.88 3.32
CA ALA A 106 22.95 -4.52 2.19
C ALA A 106 22.65 -5.72 1.28
N VAL A 107 23.65 -6.56 1.02
CA VAL A 107 23.46 -7.80 0.22
C VAL A 107 22.52 -8.77 0.94
N ALA A 108 22.74 -9.03 2.23
CA ALA A 108 21.85 -9.90 3.02
C ALA A 108 20.42 -9.36 3.06
N GLY A 109 20.24 -8.03 3.15
CA GLY A 109 18.91 -7.41 3.07
C GLY A 109 18.23 -7.57 1.70
N GLN A 110 18.99 -7.56 0.61
CA GLN A 110 18.46 -7.84 -0.73
C GLN A 110 18.06 -9.31 -0.89
N GLU A 111 18.86 -10.24 -0.37
CA GLU A 111 18.56 -11.68 -0.38
C GLU A 111 17.30 -12.00 0.42
N GLU A 112 17.16 -11.42 1.63
CA GLU A 112 15.95 -11.53 2.46
C GLU A 112 14.71 -11.02 1.72
N ALA A 113 14.81 -9.85 1.08
CA ALA A 113 13.73 -9.28 0.29
C ALA A 113 13.37 -10.16 -0.91
N ALA A 114 14.37 -10.73 -1.60
CA ALA A 114 14.16 -11.65 -2.71
C ALA A 114 13.45 -12.93 -2.26
N ALA A 115 13.86 -13.53 -1.14
CA ALA A 115 13.21 -14.71 -0.57
C ALA A 115 11.76 -14.42 -0.18
N LYS A 116 11.50 -13.29 0.48
CA LYS A 116 10.13 -12.85 0.82
C LYS A 116 9.27 -12.63 -0.42
N ASN A 117 9.80 -11.96 -1.43
CA ASN A 117 9.08 -11.72 -2.68
C ASN A 117 8.78 -13.02 -3.44
N ALA A 118 9.71 -13.97 -3.44
CA ALA A 118 9.51 -15.30 -4.03
C ALA A 118 8.40 -16.06 -3.30
N ALA A 119 8.42 -16.08 -1.97
CA ALA A 119 7.37 -16.66 -1.14
C ALA A 119 5.99 -16.03 -1.42
N CYS A 120 5.90 -14.69 -1.39
CA CYS A 120 4.67 -13.98 -1.72
C CYS A 120 4.17 -14.31 -3.13
N SER A 121 5.07 -14.41 -4.11
CA SER A 121 4.73 -14.76 -5.50
C SER A 121 4.21 -16.19 -5.61
N ALA A 122 4.80 -17.14 -4.89
CA ALA A 122 4.34 -18.54 -4.84
C ALA A 122 2.91 -18.66 -4.28
N VAL A 123 2.62 -17.94 -3.19
CA VAL A 123 1.26 -17.87 -2.61
C VAL A 123 0.29 -17.22 -3.59
N ALA A 124 0.67 -16.10 -4.19
CA ALA A 124 -0.16 -15.39 -5.16
C ALA A 124 -0.50 -16.27 -6.38
N ALA A 125 0.47 -17.05 -6.87
CA ALA A 125 0.27 -17.96 -7.99
C ALA A 125 -0.79 -19.04 -7.70
N CYS A 126 -0.90 -19.51 -6.45
CA CYS A 126 -1.87 -20.53 -6.06
C CYS A 126 -3.32 -20.03 -6.08
N VAL A 127 -3.52 -18.71 -5.96
CA VAL A 127 -4.83 -18.05 -5.99
C VAL A 127 -5.06 -17.20 -7.23
N ALA A 128 -4.16 -17.24 -8.23
CA ALA A 128 -4.21 -16.39 -9.43
C ALA A 128 -5.51 -16.52 -10.25
N ASP A 129 -6.19 -17.67 -10.16
CA ASP A 129 -7.45 -17.92 -10.87
C ASP A 129 -8.69 -17.36 -10.14
N LEU A 130 -8.57 -16.95 -8.87
CA LEU A 130 -9.71 -16.47 -8.07
C LEU A 130 -10.16 -15.04 -8.40
N PRO A 131 -9.28 -14.05 -8.63
CA PRO A 131 -9.69 -12.69 -8.99
C PRO A 131 -10.70 -12.60 -10.16
N PRO A 132 -10.52 -13.27 -11.31
CA PRO A 132 -11.52 -13.20 -12.38
C PRO A 132 -12.85 -13.85 -11.98
N VAL A 133 -12.84 -14.92 -11.17
CA VAL A 133 -14.07 -15.56 -10.65
C VAL A 133 -14.81 -14.61 -9.71
N LEU A 134 -14.09 -13.99 -8.77
CA LEU A 134 -14.64 -12.99 -7.84
C LEU A 134 -15.21 -11.77 -8.59
N MET A 135 -14.52 -11.31 -9.62
CA MET A 135 -15.00 -10.21 -10.46
C MET A 135 -16.29 -10.59 -11.18
N GLN A 136 -16.37 -11.79 -11.75
CA GLN A 136 -17.58 -12.29 -12.40
C GLN A 136 -18.76 -12.41 -11.42
N GLU A 137 -18.50 -12.92 -10.21
CA GLU A 137 -19.53 -12.99 -9.15
C GLU A 137 -19.99 -11.59 -8.71
N ALA A 138 -19.07 -10.63 -8.60
CA ALA A 138 -19.37 -9.24 -8.27
C ALA A 138 -20.21 -8.55 -9.37
N GLU A 139 -19.84 -8.73 -10.65
CA GLU A 139 -20.60 -8.20 -11.79
C GLU A 139 -22.01 -8.81 -11.85
N ALA A 140 -22.15 -10.13 -11.59
CA ALA A 140 -23.45 -10.79 -11.55
C ALA A 140 -24.34 -10.26 -10.42
N ALA A 141 -23.78 -10.09 -9.22
CA ALA A 141 -24.50 -9.53 -8.07
C ALA A 141 -24.90 -8.06 -8.32
N ALA A 142 -24.01 -7.25 -8.88
CA ALA A 142 -24.30 -5.87 -9.26
C ALA A 142 -25.40 -5.79 -10.32
N GLY A 143 -25.40 -6.69 -11.31
CA GLY A 143 -26.45 -6.81 -12.33
C GLY A 143 -27.82 -7.17 -11.72
N GLN A 144 -27.86 -8.10 -10.77
CA GLN A 144 -29.10 -8.44 -10.05
C GLN A 144 -29.63 -7.24 -9.25
N LEU A 145 -28.73 -6.53 -8.55
CA LEU A 145 -29.10 -5.36 -7.77
C LEU A 145 -29.62 -4.23 -8.69
N ALA A 146 -28.99 -4.03 -9.85
CA ALA A 146 -29.44 -3.09 -10.87
C ALA A 146 -30.83 -3.45 -11.42
N ALA A 147 -31.10 -4.74 -11.67
CA ALA A 147 -32.41 -5.21 -12.12
C ALA A 147 -33.51 -4.95 -11.09
N VAL A 148 -33.24 -5.19 -9.79
CA VAL A 148 -34.18 -4.87 -8.70
C VAL A 148 -34.45 -3.37 -8.61
N PHE A 149 -33.41 -2.54 -8.74
CA PHE A 149 -33.56 -1.10 -8.78
C PHE A 149 -34.41 -0.64 -9.98
N ALA A 150 -34.13 -1.14 -11.19
CA ALA A 150 -34.91 -0.81 -12.38
C ALA A 150 -36.38 -1.21 -12.24
N ALA A 151 -36.66 -2.40 -11.67
CA ALA A 151 -38.02 -2.83 -11.36
C ALA A 151 -38.71 -1.91 -10.34
N ALA A 152 -38.02 -1.53 -9.26
CA ALA A 152 -38.56 -0.65 -8.23
C ALA A 152 -38.88 0.75 -8.78
N VAL A 153 -38.00 1.33 -9.61
CA VAL A 153 -38.26 2.61 -10.28
C VAL A 153 -39.42 2.48 -11.26
N ALA A 154 -39.47 1.43 -12.06
CA ALA A 154 -40.56 1.18 -13.00
C ALA A 154 -41.92 1.10 -12.31
N LEU A 155 -42.01 0.40 -11.17
CA LEU A 155 -43.23 0.32 -10.37
C LEU A 155 -43.58 1.65 -9.68
N ALA A 156 -42.56 2.41 -9.24
CA ALA A 156 -42.77 3.72 -8.63
C ALA A 156 -43.31 4.76 -9.63
N GLU A 157 -42.84 4.72 -10.87
CA GLU A 157 -43.26 5.63 -11.95
C GLU A 157 -44.58 5.18 -12.59
N GLY A 158 -44.62 3.93 -13.06
CA GLY A 158 -45.76 3.37 -13.79
C GLY A 158 -46.98 3.15 -12.91
N ALA A 159 -46.81 2.53 -11.74
CA ALA A 159 -47.91 2.20 -10.83
C ALA A 159 -48.07 3.17 -9.65
N ALA A 160 -47.29 4.27 -9.61
CA ALA A 160 -47.32 5.25 -8.54
C ALA A 160 -46.97 4.73 -7.13
N SER A 161 -46.33 3.56 -7.01
CA SER A 161 -46.17 2.87 -5.73
C SER A 161 -45.18 3.59 -4.80
N PRO A 162 -45.61 4.11 -3.64
CA PRO A 162 -44.70 4.74 -2.67
C PRO A 162 -43.73 3.71 -2.05
N ALA A 163 -44.18 2.47 -1.89
CA ALA A 163 -43.35 1.38 -1.37
C ALA A 163 -42.20 1.06 -2.34
N ALA A 164 -42.49 0.98 -3.65
CA ALA A 164 -41.47 0.76 -4.66
C ALA A 164 -40.48 1.93 -4.73
N ARG A 165 -40.96 3.18 -4.57
CA ARG A 165 -40.10 4.36 -4.46
C ARG A 165 -39.14 4.26 -3.28
N GLY A 166 -39.62 3.87 -2.10
CA GLY A 166 -38.78 3.67 -0.92
C GLY A 166 -37.70 2.60 -1.10
N VAL A 167 -37.99 1.54 -1.87
CA VAL A 167 -36.98 0.52 -2.25
C VAL A 167 -35.96 1.11 -3.22
N ALA A 168 -36.41 1.82 -4.27
CA ALA A 168 -35.52 2.46 -5.24
C ALA A 168 -34.58 3.47 -4.57
N ASP A 169 -35.08 4.27 -3.63
CA ASP A 169 -34.26 5.26 -2.91
C ASP A 169 -33.18 4.60 -2.04
N LYS A 170 -33.48 3.49 -1.37
CA LYS A 170 -32.49 2.72 -0.59
C LYS A 170 -31.40 2.10 -1.47
N LEU A 171 -31.76 1.64 -2.67
CA LEU A 171 -30.82 1.01 -3.60
C LEU A 171 -30.02 2.03 -4.41
N ARG A 172 -30.49 3.28 -4.52
CA ARG A 172 -29.92 4.32 -5.38
C ARG A 172 -28.43 4.52 -5.16
N GLU A 173 -28.00 4.69 -3.91
CA GLU A 173 -26.58 4.93 -3.59
C GLU A 173 -25.71 3.70 -3.92
N VAL A 174 -26.22 2.50 -3.66
CA VAL A 174 -25.49 1.26 -3.94
C VAL A 174 -25.31 1.06 -5.44
N VAL A 175 -26.38 1.25 -6.23
CA VAL A 175 -26.31 1.18 -7.70
C VAL A 175 -25.36 2.22 -8.26
N ALA A 176 -25.39 3.45 -7.74
CA ALA A 176 -24.48 4.51 -8.16
C ALA A 176 -23.02 4.13 -7.91
N LYS A 177 -22.70 3.57 -6.72
CA LYS A 177 -21.36 3.08 -6.39
C LYS A 177 -20.93 1.95 -7.34
N CYS A 178 -21.80 0.96 -7.57
CA CYS A 178 -21.52 -0.14 -8.51
C CYS A 178 -21.22 0.38 -9.92
N SER A 179 -21.97 1.37 -10.40
CA SER A 179 -21.73 2.05 -11.68
C SER A 179 -20.36 2.76 -11.71
N THR A 180 -20.06 3.59 -10.71
CA THR A 180 -18.77 4.31 -10.64
C THR A 180 -17.57 3.37 -10.51
N SER A 181 -17.73 2.20 -9.89
CA SER A 181 -16.70 1.17 -9.79
C SER A 181 -16.52 0.32 -11.05
N GLY A 182 -17.35 0.55 -12.09
CA GLY A 182 -17.29 -0.18 -13.36
C GLY A 182 -18.01 -1.54 -13.35
N LEU A 183 -18.66 -1.93 -12.25
CA LEU A 183 -19.43 -3.18 -12.14
C LEU A 183 -20.74 -3.15 -12.93
N ILE A 184 -21.33 -1.96 -13.11
CA ILE A 184 -22.47 -1.73 -14.00
C ILE A 184 -21.98 -0.85 -15.15
N ARG A 185 -21.95 -1.40 -16.36
CA ARG A 185 -21.34 -0.73 -17.53
C ARG A 185 -22.31 0.14 -18.33
N HIS A 186 -23.61 -0.08 -18.16
CA HIS A 186 -24.64 0.60 -18.94
C HIS A 186 -25.18 1.80 -18.17
N SER A 187 -25.37 2.94 -18.87
CA SER A 187 -26.00 4.14 -18.29
C SER A 187 -27.52 4.01 -18.18
N GLN A 188 -28.11 3.01 -18.85
CA GLN A 188 -29.52 2.66 -18.78
C GLN A 188 -29.67 1.19 -18.38
N LEU A 189 -30.60 0.94 -17.47
CA LEU A 189 -30.98 -0.38 -16.98
C LEU A 189 -32.29 -0.77 -17.63
N ALA A 190 -32.30 -1.91 -18.33
CA ALA A 190 -33.53 -2.49 -18.82
C ALA A 190 -34.42 -2.90 -17.64
N VAL A 191 -35.71 -2.58 -17.74
CA VAL A 191 -36.68 -3.06 -16.75
C VAL A 191 -36.88 -4.56 -16.96
N PRO A 192 -36.82 -5.40 -15.91
CA PRO A 192 -36.99 -6.84 -16.07
C PRO A 192 -38.34 -7.21 -16.69
N ASP A 193 -38.36 -8.20 -17.60
CA ASP A 193 -39.56 -8.63 -18.33
C ASP A 193 -40.73 -8.99 -17.41
N ALA A 194 -40.45 -9.63 -16.27
CA ALA A 194 -41.48 -9.94 -15.27
C ALA A 194 -42.17 -8.68 -14.72
N THR A 195 -41.42 -7.58 -14.55
CA THR A 195 -41.99 -6.30 -14.10
C THR A 195 -42.78 -5.64 -15.22
N LEU A 196 -42.27 -5.68 -16.46
CA LEU A 196 -42.98 -5.19 -17.63
C LEU A 196 -44.30 -5.93 -17.85
N ALA A 197 -44.33 -7.25 -17.68
CA ALA A 197 -45.55 -8.06 -17.80
C ALA A 197 -46.62 -7.66 -16.76
N VAL A 198 -46.21 -7.37 -15.52
CA VAL A 198 -47.12 -6.88 -14.47
C VAL A 198 -47.67 -5.50 -14.84
N LEU A 199 -46.83 -4.60 -15.33
CA LEU A 199 -47.26 -3.27 -15.77
C LEU A 199 -48.18 -3.36 -16.99
N GLU A 200 -47.90 -4.23 -17.96
CA GLU A 200 -48.68 -4.43 -19.19
C GLU A 200 -50.13 -4.82 -18.88
N ALA A 201 -50.35 -5.66 -17.88
CA ALA A 201 -51.70 -6.01 -17.41
C ALA A 201 -52.50 -4.78 -16.92
N GLY A 202 -51.80 -3.74 -16.43
CA GLY A 202 -52.37 -2.47 -15.98
C GLY A 202 -52.21 -1.31 -16.97
N ARG A 203 -51.87 -1.57 -18.24
CA ARG A 203 -51.45 -0.51 -19.18
C ARG A 203 -52.49 0.57 -19.43
N ARG A 204 -53.73 0.18 -19.74
CA ARG A 204 -54.83 1.13 -20.02
C ARG A 204 -55.05 2.14 -18.88
N PRO A 205 -55.21 1.73 -17.60
CA PRO A 205 -55.36 2.71 -16.51
C PRO A 205 -54.10 3.54 -16.27
N ILE A 206 -52.89 3.02 -16.49
CA ILE A 206 -51.64 3.78 -16.38
C ILE A 206 -51.58 4.91 -17.42
N GLU A 207 -51.90 4.61 -18.67
CA GLU A 207 -51.96 5.58 -19.77
C GLU A 207 -53.05 6.63 -19.55
N GLN A 208 -54.23 6.23 -19.06
CA GLN A 208 -55.32 7.16 -18.70
C GLN A 208 -54.93 8.16 -17.61
N LEU A 209 -54.04 7.76 -16.70
CA LEU A 209 -53.47 8.62 -15.66
C LEU A 209 -52.29 9.47 -16.16
N GLY A 210 -51.97 9.43 -17.46
CA GLY A 210 -50.89 10.20 -18.08
C GLY A 210 -49.50 9.80 -17.59
N ARG A 211 -49.33 8.57 -17.10
CA ARG A 211 -48.06 8.11 -16.52
C ARG A 211 -47.12 7.61 -17.61
N ARG A 212 -45.82 7.79 -17.35
CA ARG A 212 -44.77 7.34 -18.24
C ARG A 212 -44.67 5.81 -18.22
N TRP A 213 -44.50 5.21 -19.40
CA TRP A 213 -44.19 3.79 -19.54
C TRP A 213 -42.68 3.55 -19.36
N PRO A 214 -42.23 2.87 -18.30
CA PRO A 214 -40.81 2.68 -18.03
C PRO A 214 -40.30 1.41 -18.73
N VAL A 215 -39.66 1.57 -19.90
CA VAL A 215 -38.96 0.47 -20.60
C VAL A 215 -37.51 0.36 -20.13
N ALA A 216 -36.90 1.49 -19.79
CA ALA A 216 -35.55 1.56 -19.26
C ALA A 216 -35.45 2.68 -18.22
N VAL A 217 -34.56 2.49 -17.24
CA VAL A 217 -34.32 3.41 -16.13
C VAL A 217 -32.88 3.89 -16.18
N SER A 218 -32.65 5.20 -16.03
CA SER A 218 -31.30 5.74 -15.95
C SER A 218 -30.59 5.24 -14.68
N VAL A 219 -29.33 4.81 -14.82
CA VAL A 219 -28.48 4.54 -13.67
C VAL A 219 -28.28 5.84 -12.90
N PRO A 220 -28.45 5.83 -11.56
CA PRO A 220 -28.18 7.01 -10.74
C PRO A 220 -26.70 7.41 -10.89
N GLY A 221 -26.49 8.67 -11.25
CA GLY A 221 -25.15 9.25 -11.24
C GLY A 221 -24.60 9.38 -9.81
N PRO A 222 -23.28 9.56 -9.65
CA PRO A 222 -22.72 9.94 -8.37
C PRO A 222 -23.40 11.22 -7.87
N ALA A 223 -23.60 11.31 -6.55
CA ALA A 223 -24.10 12.54 -5.95
C ALA A 223 -23.17 13.68 -6.36
N ILE A 224 -23.71 14.65 -7.10
CA ILE A 224 -22.95 15.84 -7.49
C ILE A 224 -22.61 16.56 -6.20
N ASN A 225 -21.33 16.64 -5.86
CA ASN A 225 -20.90 17.44 -4.72
C ASN A 225 -20.99 18.92 -5.13
N PRO A 226 -21.93 19.70 -4.58
CA PRO A 226 -22.14 21.08 -5.00
C PRO A 226 -20.90 21.96 -4.75
N ALA A 227 -20.07 21.63 -3.75
CA ALA A 227 -18.83 22.35 -3.48
C ALA A 227 -17.77 22.14 -4.59
N LEU A 228 -17.70 20.94 -5.17
CA LEU A 228 -16.80 20.65 -6.30
C LEU A 228 -17.27 21.33 -7.59
N VAL A 229 -18.58 21.49 -7.77
CA VAL A 229 -19.15 22.24 -8.90
C VAL A 229 -18.80 23.73 -8.78
N ALA A 230 -19.01 24.32 -7.61
CA ALA A 230 -18.66 25.73 -7.35
C ALA A 230 -17.16 26.01 -7.56
N MET A 231 -16.27 25.14 -7.03
CA MET A 231 -14.82 25.25 -7.28
C MET A 231 -14.45 25.06 -8.76
N GLY A 232 -15.17 24.22 -9.50
CA GLY A 232 -14.98 24.03 -10.93
C GLY A 232 -15.36 25.26 -11.75
N GLU A 233 -16.47 25.91 -11.41
CA GLU A 233 -16.92 27.17 -12.02
C GLU A 233 -15.96 28.32 -11.71
N GLU A 234 -15.51 28.46 -10.46
CA GLU A 234 -14.50 29.45 -10.06
C GLU A 234 -13.17 29.25 -10.81
N ASN A 235 -12.69 28.01 -10.93
CA ASN A 235 -11.49 27.71 -11.70
C ASN A 235 -11.64 27.99 -13.20
N ARG A 236 -12.83 27.77 -13.76
CA ARG A 236 -13.12 28.11 -15.16
C ARG A 236 -13.05 29.61 -15.38
N LEU A 237 -13.69 30.40 -14.50
CA LEU A 237 -13.67 31.86 -14.54
C LEU A 237 -12.24 32.42 -14.39
N LEU A 238 -11.41 31.83 -13.52
CA LEU A 238 -10.01 32.20 -13.38
C LEU A 238 -9.20 31.92 -14.65
N ARG A 239 -9.42 30.77 -15.31
CA ARG A 239 -8.76 30.43 -16.58
C ARG A 239 -9.17 31.38 -17.71
N ASP A 240 -10.45 31.70 -17.82
CA ASP A 240 -10.95 32.66 -18.82
C ASP A 240 -10.34 34.05 -18.60
N LYS A 241 -10.20 34.46 -17.32
CA LYS A 241 -9.56 35.73 -16.97
C LYS A 241 -8.07 35.76 -17.27
N ILE A 242 -7.34 34.68 -16.98
CA ILE A 242 -5.92 34.55 -17.34
C ILE A 242 -5.75 34.59 -18.87
N ALA A 243 -6.59 33.88 -19.61
CA ALA A 243 -6.56 33.88 -21.08
C ALA A 243 -6.82 35.30 -21.64
N SER A 244 -7.76 36.05 -21.06
CA SER A 244 -8.03 37.43 -21.47
C SER A 244 -6.86 38.39 -21.18
N LEU A 245 -6.12 38.15 -20.08
CA LEU A 245 -4.95 38.95 -19.71
C LEU A 245 -3.71 38.61 -20.56
N GLN A 246 -3.63 37.40 -21.10
CA GLN A 246 -2.55 36.99 -22.01
C GLN A 246 -2.78 37.43 -23.46
N ALA A 247 -4.02 37.81 -23.80
CA ALA A 247 -4.40 38.29 -25.12
C ALA A 247 -4.36 39.83 -25.25
N ALA A 248 -4.05 40.55 -24.17
CA ALA A 248 -3.90 42.00 -24.10
C ALA A 248 -2.43 42.41 -24.09
#